data_AF-A0A812MZF4-F1
#
_entry.id   AF-A0A812MZF4-F1
#
_cell.length_a   1.000
_cell.length_b   1.000
_cell.length_c   1.000
_cell.angle_alpha   90.00
_cell.angle_beta   90.00
_cell.angle_gamma   90.00
#
_symmetry.space_group_name_H-M   'P 1'
#
loop_
_entity.id
_entity.type
_entity.pdbx_description
1 polymer ?
#
loop_
_entity_poly.entity_id
_entity_poly.type
_entity_poly.pdbx_seq_one_letter_code
_entity_poly.pdbx_strand_id
1 'polypeptide(L)'
;MVKAVASAFRSVGLALLLLGISVYVFAIAFRMTLDGTPIGMDKFANCAIAMHTLIMHGTFLDAVSDIMEALLTDSIPGFILMYAFVTLSAVTIMNMLIGILCEVITAVADAEREALQVSYSSEVIQECISASDNNNDGCIDLNEFHGMLQLPQVRKVLHEVDVDVQTLVNFADVLFEDDNGITQQKLPFGDFMQKLLQLRGKNTATVKDLVDLRKWISREMKEQNRKLRARENGEHVPPENGEPQELRQKSEELAPAPPTRAIASSGWTNGTQRGAISAPRPEDGFAVVPGQVP
;
A
#
# COMPACT_ATOMS: atom_id res chain seq x y z
N MET A 1 1.22 -11.37 1.86
CA MET A 1 0.80 -12.59 2.58
C MET A 1 0.81 -12.54 4.11
N VAL A 2 1.96 -12.62 4.80
CA VAL A 2 1.99 -12.97 6.25
C VAL A 2 1.15 -12.05 7.15
N LYS A 3 1.16 -10.73 6.90
CA LYS A 3 0.34 -9.76 7.67
C LYS A 3 -1.16 -9.92 7.44
N ALA A 4 -1.58 -10.25 6.21
CA ALA A 4 -2.98 -10.43 5.84
C ALA A 4 -3.54 -11.73 6.46
N VAL A 5 -2.76 -12.81 6.38
CA VAL A 5 -3.06 -14.08 7.06
C VAL A 5 -3.08 -13.90 8.57
N ALA A 6 -2.15 -13.12 9.16
CA ALA A 6 -2.16 -12.81 10.60
C ALA A 6 -3.43 -12.06 11.04
N SER A 7 -3.98 -11.17 10.20
CA SER A 7 -5.27 -10.51 10.47
C SER A 7 -6.44 -11.51 10.47
N ALA A 8 -6.42 -12.48 9.56
CA ALA A 8 -7.41 -13.56 9.45
C ALA A 8 -7.51 -14.42 10.71
N PHE A 9 -6.35 -14.74 11.31
CA PHE A 9 -6.26 -15.58 12.49
C PHE A 9 -7.06 -15.04 13.68
N ARG A 10 -7.34 -13.74 13.73
CA ARG A 10 -8.16 -13.15 14.79
C ARG A 10 -9.60 -13.68 14.76
N SER A 11 -10.19 -13.80 13.57
CA SER A 11 -11.56 -14.30 13.41
C SER A 11 -11.63 -15.81 13.66
N VAL A 12 -10.70 -16.56 13.06
CA VAL A 12 -10.57 -18.02 13.27
C VAL A 12 -10.34 -18.35 14.74
N GLY A 13 -9.52 -17.55 15.44
CA GLY A 13 -9.25 -17.70 16.87
C GLY A 13 -10.50 -17.57 17.75
N LEU A 14 -11.44 -16.67 17.39
CA LEU A 14 -12.71 -16.54 18.12
C LEU A 14 -13.60 -17.78 17.94
N ALA A 15 -13.66 -18.33 16.74
CA ALA A 15 -14.43 -19.54 16.47
C ALA A 15 -13.80 -20.80 17.11
N LEU A 16 -12.47 -20.91 17.15
CA LEU A 16 -11.76 -21.95 17.90
C LEU A 16 -11.94 -21.79 19.42
N LEU A 17 -11.97 -20.55 19.93
CA LEU A 17 -12.26 -20.28 21.33
C LEU A 17 -13.70 -20.67 21.70
N LEU A 18 -14.68 -20.36 20.84
CA LEU A 18 -16.07 -20.78 21.01
C LEU A 18 -16.18 -22.31 21.01
N LEU A 19 -15.48 -22.99 20.09
CA LEU A 19 -15.36 -24.45 20.09
C LEU A 19 -14.78 -24.96 21.42
N GLY A 20 -13.67 -24.40 21.89
CA GLY A 20 -13.03 -24.79 23.16
C GLY A 20 -13.93 -24.61 24.38
N ILE A 21 -14.67 -23.50 24.45
CA ILE A 21 -15.66 -23.26 25.51
C ILE A 21 -16.80 -24.28 25.42
N SER A 22 -17.31 -24.56 24.22
CA SER A 22 -18.36 -25.57 24.05
C SER A 22 -17.89 -26.96 24.49
N VAL A 23 -16.70 -27.39 24.06
CA VAL A 23 -16.08 -28.66 24.46
C VAL A 23 -15.93 -28.74 25.98
N TYR A 24 -15.52 -27.66 26.63
CA TYR A 24 -15.39 -27.62 28.10
C TYR A 24 -16.74 -27.76 28.82
N VAL A 25 -17.77 -27.02 28.40
CA VAL A 25 -19.11 -27.10 29.00
C VAL A 25 -19.70 -28.50 28.82
N PHE A 26 -19.58 -29.08 27.62
CA PHE A 26 -20.03 -30.43 27.36
C PHE A 26 -19.20 -31.48 28.12
N ALA A 27 -17.88 -31.30 28.27
CA ALA A 27 -17.04 -32.20 29.07
C ALA A 27 -17.54 -32.30 30.52
N ILE A 28 -17.92 -31.17 31.13
CA ILE A 28 -18.53 -31.16 32.47
C ILE A 28 -19.88 -31.88 32.45
N ALA A 29 -20.76 -31.56 31.50
CA ALA A 29 -22.07 -32.19 31.38
C ALA A 29 -21.97 -33.72 31.22
N PHE A 30 -21.02 -34.20 30.42
CA PHE A 30 -20.73 -35.62 30.27
C PHE A 30 -20.23 -36.26 31.55
N ARG A 31 -19.29 -35.62 32.25
CA ARG A 31 -18.82 -36.13 33.55
C ARG A 31 -19.95 -36.22 34.59
N MET A 32 -20.85 -35.24 34.60
CA MET A 32 -22.00 -35.26 35.51
C MET A 32 -23.02 -36.34 35.13
N THR A 33 -23.19 -36.64 33.85
CA THR A 33 -24.19 -37.60 33.35
C THR A 33 -23.69 -39.05 33.39
N LEU A 34 -22.37 -39.25 33.26
CA LEU A 34 -21.74 -40.57 33.22
C LEU A 34 -21.11 -40.97 34.55
N ASP A 35 -21.35 -40.23 35.62
CA ASP A 35 -20.79 -40.55 36.94
C ASP A 35 -21.28 -41.94 37.40
N GLY A 36 -20.35 -42.79 37.82
CA GLY A 36 -20.62 -44.18 38.20
C GLY A 36 -20.82 -45.18 37.06
N THR A 37 -20.75 -44.77 35.78
CA THR A 37 -20.80 -45.70 34.63
C THR A 37 -19.41 -46.22 34.24
N PRO A 38 -19.29 -47.42 33.64
CA PRO A 38 -18.00 -47.94 33.20
C PRO A 38 -17.37 -47.07 32.11
N ILE A 39 -18.15 -46.61 31.13
CA ILE A 39 -17.67 -45.65 30.12
C ILE A 39 -17.22 -44.31 30.72
N GLY A 40 -17.90 -43.86 31.78
CA GLY A 40 -17.52 -42.64 32.51
C GLY A 40 -16.14 -42.74 33.16
N MET A 41 -15.81 -43.91 33.70
CA MET A 41 -14.51 -44.17 34.32
C MET A 41 -13.37 -44.36 33.31
N ASP A 42 -13.66 -44.91 32.12
CA ASP A 42 -12.64 -45.12 31.08
C ASP A 42 -12.38 -43.86 30.24
N LYS A 43 -13.45 -43.26 29.69
CA LYS A 43 -13.35 -42.19 28.69
C LYS A 43 -13.61 -40.78 29.23
N PHE A 44 -14.16 -40.65 30.44
CA PHE A 44 -14.55 -39.37 31.04
C PHE A 44 -14.06 -39.20 32.49
N ALA A 45 -12.96 -39.89 32.87
CA ALA A 45 -12.43 -39.92 34.23
C ALA A 45 -12.13 -38.53 34.81
N ASN A 46 -11.57 -37.63 34.00
CA ASN A 46 -11.30 -36.25 34.37
C ASN A 46 -11.69 -35.29 33.23
N CYS A 47 -11.76 -33.99 33.53
CA CYS A 47 -12.24 -33.00 32.57
C CYS A 47 -11.33 -32.93 31.32
N ALA A 48 -10.02 -33.05 31.47
CA ALA A 48 -9.08 -33.00 30.34
C ALA A 48 -9.24 -34.21 29.39
N ILE A 49 -9.39 -35.43 29.95
CA ILE A 49 -9.65 -36.65 29.18
C ILE A 49 -11.01 -36.54 28.49
N ALA A 50 -12.05 -36.07 29.20
CA ALA A 50 -13.36 -35.83 28.62
C ALA A 50 -13.30 -34.84 27.44
N MET A 51 -12.58 -33.72 27.58
CA MET A 51 -12.38 -32.76 26.50
C MET A 51 -11.65 -33.39 25.30
N HIS A 52 -10.60 -34.19 25.55
CA HIS A 52 -9.88 -34.90 24.48
C HIS A 52 -10.78 -35.91 23.77
N THR A 53 -11.53 -36.72 24.52
CA THR A 53 -12.50 -37.68 24.00
C THR A 53 -13.53 -36.98 23.11
N LEU A 54 -14.09 -35.84 23.57
CA LEU A 54 -15.06 -35.06 22.82
C LEU A 54 -14.45 -34.41 21.56
N ILE A 55 -13.22 -33.92 21.61
CA ILE A 55 -12.55 -33.36 20.42
C ILE A 55 -12.33 -34.45 19.37
N MET A 56 -11.77 -35.59 19.76
CA MET A 56 -11.46 -36.67 18.82
C MET A 56 -12.74 -37.32 18.28
N HIS A 57 -13.60 -37.82 19.16
CA HIS A 57 -14.73 -38.65 18.76
C HIS A 57 -16.00 -37.84 18.46
N GLY A 58 -16.12 -36.63 18.98
CA GLY A 58 -17.30 -35.79 18.76
C GLY A 58 -17.08 -34.66 17.75
N THR A 59 -15.98 -33.92 17.84
CA THR A 59 -15.69 -32.83 16.90
C THR A 59 -15.09 -33.35 15.59
N PHE A 60 -14.07 -34.21 15.65
CA PHE A 60 -13.46 -34.80 14.44
C PHE A 60 -14.16 -36.07 13.96
N LEU A 61 -15.14 -36.57 14.74
CA LEU A 61 -15.91 -37.78 14.44
C LEU A 61 -15.04 -39.03 14.25
N ASP A 62 -13.85 -39.04 14.84
CA ASP A 62 -12.93 -40.18 14.78
C ASP A 62 -13.47 -41.33 15.62
N ALA A 63 -13.63 -42.51 15.01
CA ALA A 63 -14.21 -43.70 15.65
C ALA A 63 -15.50 -43.41 16.47
N VAL A 64 -16.32 -42.45 16.01
CA VAL A 64 -17.49 -41.96 16.77
C VAL A 64 -18.52 -43.08 17.06
N SER A 65 -18.62 -44.07 16.17
CA SER A 65 -19.51 -45.22 16.30
C SER A 65 -19.25 -46.01 17.58
N ASP A 66 -17.99 -46.25 17.93
CA ASP A 66 -17.60 -47.06 19.09
C ASP A 66 -18.07 -46.39 20.39
N ILE A 67 -17.92 -45.07 20.47
CA ILE A 67 -18.36 -44.30 21.63
C ILE A 67 -19.89 -44.19 21.70
N MET A 68 -20.55 -44.10 20.54
CA MET A 68 -22.01 -44.03 20.47
C MET A 68 -22.67 -45.35 20.88
N GLU A 69 -22.11 -46.49 20.48
CA GLU A 69 -22.59 -47.80 20.88
C GLU A 69 -22.38 -48.05 22.39
N ALA A 70 -21.21 -47.66 22.91
CA ALA A 70 -20.91 -47.76 24.33
C ALA A 70 -21.84 -46.86 25.17
N LEU A 71 -22.12 -45.63 24.73
CA LEU A 71 -23.08 -44.74 25.38
C LEU A 71 -24.51 -45.26 25.33
N LEU A 72 -24.94 -45.85 24.21
CA LEU A 72 -26.29 -46.41 24.07
C LEU A 72 -26.52 -47.56 25.06
N THR A 73 -25.47 -48.34 25.35
CA THR A 73 -25.51 -49.48 26.27
C THR A 73 -25.47 -49.04 27.74
N ASP A 74 -24.60 -48.06 28.08
CA ASP A 74 -24.36 -47.65 29.46
C ASP A 74 -25.28 -46.52 29.96
N SER A 75 -25.65 -45.55 29.10
CA SER A 75 -26.41 -44.36 29.50
C SER A 75 -27.10 -43.64 28.33
N ILE A 76 -28.43 -43.81 28.22
CA ILE A 76 -29.26 -43.10 27.22
C ILE A 76 -29.14 -41.56 27.32
N PRO A 77 -29.12 -40.93 28.52
CA PRO A 77 -28.90 -39.48 28.62
C PRO A 77 -27.55 -39.05 28.04
N GLY A 78 -26.49 -39.85 28.25
CA GLY A 78 -25.17 -39.61 27.66
C GLY A 78 -25.19 -39.74 26.13
N PHE A 79 -25.93 -40.71 25.60
CA PHE A 79 -26.12 -40.88 24.15
C PHE A 79 -26.83 -39.67 23.51
N ILE A 80 -27.93 -39.20 24.10
CA ILE A 80 -28.65 -38.00 23.61
C ILE A 80 -27.75 -36.76 23.67
N LEU A 81 -27.02 -36.61 24.78
CA LEU A 81 -26.08 -35.51 24.96
C LEU A 81 -24.97 -35.53 23.90
N MET A 82 -24.49 -36.71 23.50
CA MET A 82 -23.48 -36.87 22.47
C MET A 82 -23.99 -36.54 21.08
N TYR A 83 -25.21 -36.95 20.76
CA TYR A 83 -25.83 -36.60 19.50
C TYR A 83 -26.05 -35.08 19.37
N ALA A 84 -26.47 -34.44 20.46
CA ALA A 84 -26.58 -32.99 20.54
C ALA A 84 -25.22 -32.30 20.39
N PHE A 85 -24.18 -32.82 21.06
CA PHE A 85 -22.82 -32.30 20.95
C PHE A 85 -22.27 -32.40 19.53
N VAL A 86 -22.38 -33.57 18.88
CA VAL A 86 -21.93 -33.80 17.49
C VAL A 86 -22.61 -32.84 16.52
N THR A 87 -23.92 -32.63 16.68
CA THR A 87 -24.66 -31.68 15.84
C THR A 87 -24.14 -30.26 16.05
N LEU A 88 -23.88 -29.85 17.29
CA LEU A 88 -23.39 -28.53 17.61
C LEU A 88 -21.92 -28.33 17.17
N SER A 89 -20.98 -29.21 17.55
CA SER A 89 -19.55 -29.04 17.29
C SER A 89 -19.18 -29.31 15.83
N ALA A 90 -19.51 -30.50 15.31
CA ALA A 90 -19.07 -30.95 13.99
C ALA A 90 -19.91 -30.34 12.86
N VAL A 91 -21.23 -30.18 13.06
CA VAL A 91 -22.10 -29.68 11.99
C VAL A 91 -22.26 -28.15 12.02
N THR A 92 -22.31 -27.50 13.20
CA THR A 92 -22.46 -26.02 13.23
C THR A 92 -21.14 -25.28 13.39
N ILE A 93 -20.33 -25.58 14.40
CA ILE A 93 -19.10 -24.81 14.68
C ILE A 93 -18.00 -25.10 13.66
N MET A 94 -17.73 -26.36 13.31
CA MET A 94 -16.72 -26.67 12.28
C MET A 94 -17.11 -26.13 10.89
N ASN A 95 -18.38 -26.22 10.50
CA ASN A 95 -18.80 -25.66 9.22
C ASN A 95 -18.77 -24.12 9.23
N MET A 96 -18.99 -23.46 10.36
CA MET A 96 -18.75 -22.01 10.52
C MET A 96 -17.24 -21.67 10.42
N LEU A 97 -16.37 -22.49 11.00
CA LEU A 97 -14.91 -22.35 10.88
C LEU A 97 -14.45 -22.45 9.42
N ILE A 98 -14.93 -23.46 8.69
CA ILE A 98 -14.61 -23.64 7.26
C ILE A 98 -15.11 -22.44 6.45
N GLY A 99 -16.33 -21.95 6.72
CA GLY A 99 -16.88 -20.78 6.04
C GLY A 99 -16.01 -19.53 6.19
N ILE A 100 -15.63 -19.20 7.42
CA ILE A 100 -14.77 -18.03 7.70
C ILE A 100 -13.37 -18.21 7.09
N LEU A 101 -12.81 -19.43 7.14
CA LEU A 101 -11.51 -19.72 6.52
C LEU A 101 -11.57 -19.52 5.00
N CYS A 102 -12.60 -20.01 4.33
CA CYS A 102 -12.79 -19.83 2.90
C CYS A 102 -12.96 -18.36 2.51
N GLU A 103 -13.73 -17.59 3.29
CA GLU A 103 -13.92 -16.15 3.06
C GLU A 103 -12.59 -15.41 3.10
N VAL A 104 -11.78 -15.64 4.14
CA VAL A 104 -10.53 -14.90 4.28
C VAL A 104 -9.47 -15.36 3.27
N ILE A 105 -9.38 -16.66 2.96
CA ILE A 105 -8.47 -17.15 1.93
C ILE A 105 -8.80 -16.52 0.58
N THR A 106 -10.09 -16.44 0.24
CA THR A 106 -10.55 -15.81 -1.00
C THR A 106 -10.19 -14.32 -1.03
N ALA A 107 -10.49 -13.59 0.05
CA ALA A 107 -10.15 -12.17 0.14
C ALA A 107 -8.64 -11.89 0.05
N VAL A 108 -7.81 -12.74 0.67
CA VAL A 108 -6.34 -12.65 0.56
C VAL A 108 -5.89 -12.96 -0.86
N ALA A 109 -6.43 -14.01 -1.48
CA ALA A 109 -6.10 -14.38 -2.85
C ALA A 109 -6.43 -13.26 -3.85
N ASP A 110 -7.59 -12.61 -3.68
CA ASP A 110 -8.00 -11.48 -4.52
C ASP A 110 -7.06 -10.27 -4.34
N ALA A 111 -6.73 -9.91 -3.11
CA ALA A 111 -5.80 -8.82 -2.82
C ALA A 111 -4.39 -9.10 -3.37
N GLU A 112 -3.91 -10.33 -3.26
CA GLU A 112 -2.63 -10.77 -3.81
C GLU A 112 -2.63 -10.75 -5.33
N ARG A 113 -3.70 -11.24 -5.95
CA ARG A 113 -3.88 -11.22 -7.41
C ARG A 113 -3.90 -9.80 -7.94
N GLU A 114 -4.56 -8.88 -7.24
CA GLU A 114 -4.56 -7.45 -7.60
C GLU A 114 -3.16 -6.85 -7.49
N ALA A 115 -2.45 -7.09 -6.38
CA ALA A 115 -1.09 -6.59 -6.19
C ALA A 115 -0.12 -7.13 -7.27
N LEU A 116 -0.22 -8.41 -7.61
CA LEU A 116 0.55 -9.03 -8.70
C LEU A 116 0.21 -8.42 -10.06
N GLN A 117 -1.08 -8.21 -10.35
CA GLN A 117 -1.51 -7.59 -11.60
C GLN A 117 -0.92 -6.19 -11.74
N VAL A 118 -0.93 -5.39 -10.67
CA VAL A 118 -0.33 -4.04 -10.67
C VAL A 118 1.18 -4.12 -10.89
N SER A 119 1.88 -4.98 -10.15
CA SER A 119 3.34 -5.11 -10.27
C SER A 119 3.77 -5.52 -11.68
N TYR A 120 3.14 -6.55 -12.25
CA TYR A 120 3.42 -7.01 -13.61
C TYR A 120 3.13 -5.93 -14.65
N SER A 121 1.98 -5.26 -14.49
CA SER A 121 1.57 -4.16 -15.36
C SER A 121 2.57 -3.00 -15.36
N SER A 122 3.03 -2.59 -14.18
CA SER A 122 4.04 -1.53 -14.04
C SER A 122 5.36 -1.92 -14.70
N GLU A 123 5.79 -3.18 -14.56
CA GLU A 123 7.02 -3.69 -15.19
C GLU A 123 6.92 -3.67 -16.73
N VAL A 124 5.81 -4.17 -17.28
CA VAL A 124 5.61 -4.19 -18.74
C VAL A 124 5.46 -2.76 -19.29
N ILE A 125 4.70 -1.89 -18.64
CA ILE A 125 4.61 -0.48 -19.06
C ILE A 125 5.97 0.20 -18.98
N GLN A 126 6.78 -0.10 -17.97
CA GLN A 126 8.14 0.42 -17.86
C GLN A 126 9.01 -0.02 -19.04
N GLU A 127 8.96 -1.29 -19.44
CA GLU A 127 9.68 -1.78 -20.63
C GLU A 127 9.22 -1.07 -21.91
N CYS A 128 7.90 -0.95 -22.10
CA CYS A 128 7.30 -0.27 -23.25
C CYS A 128 7.69 1.21 -23.37
N ILE A 129 7.70 1.92 -22.24
CA ILE A 129 8.05 3.34 -22.19
C ILE A 129 9.55 3.53 -22.40
N SER A 130 10.38 2.66 -21.82
CA SER A 130 11.83 2.67 -22.04
C SER A 130 12.18 2.50 -23.52
N ALA A 131 11.38 1.71 -24.26
CA ALA A 131 11.53 1.55 -25.70
C ALA A 131 11.03 2.75 -26.53
N SER A 132 10.21 3.63 -25.94
CA SER A 132 9.66 4.83 -26.60
C SER A 132 10.41 6.13 -26.25
N ASP A 133 11.25 6.10 -25.21
CA ASP A 133 12.15 7.20 -24.84
C ASP A 133 13.26 7.34 -25.88
N ASN A 134 13.01 8.19 -26.89
CA ASN A 134 13.93 8.39 -28.01
C ASN A 134 15.14 9.23 -27.62
N ASN A 135 15.04 10.02 -26.55
CA ASN A 135 16.04 10.99 -26.15
C ASN A 135 16.88 10.51 -24.94
N ASN A 136 16.48 9.41 -24.27
CA ASN A 136 17.07 8.82 -23.08
C ASN A 136 17.27 9.83 -21.93
N ASP A 137 16.38 10.81 -21.80
CA ASP A 137 16.42 11.81 -20.73
C ASP A 137 15.67 11.35 -19.47
N GLY A 138 15.04 10.17 -19.50
CA GLY A 138 14.31 9.59 -18.37
C GLY A 138 13.01 10.36 -18.03
N CYS A 139 12.59 11.26 -18.90
CA CYS A 139 11.33 11.97 -18.85
C CYS A 139 10.47 11.57 -20.06
N ILE A 140 9.17 11.82 -19.95
CA ILE A 140 8.25 11.67 -21.08
C ILE A 140 7.76 13.05 -21.44
N ASP A 141 7.90 13.42 -22.71
CA ASP A 141 7.23 14.60 -23.28
C ASP A 141 5.91 14.26 -23.98
N LEU A 142 5.14 15.29 -24.31
CA LEU A 142 3.79 15.14 -24.87
C LEU A 142 3.81 14.45 -26.24
N ASN A 143 4.85 14.65 -27.07
CA ASN A 143 4.97 13.97 -28.35
C ASN A 143 5.36 12.50 -28.19
N GLU A 144 6.28 12.22 -27.26
CA GLU A 144 6.66 10.84 -26.89
C GLU A 144 5.46 10.08 -26.32
N PHE A 145 4.65 10.72 -25.49
CA PHE A 145 3.40 10.15 -24.98
C PHE A 145 2.42 9.82 -26.10
N HIS A 146 2.19 10.73 -27.05
CA HIS A 146 1.33 10.46 -28.20
C HIS A 146 1.89 9.33 -29.09
N GLY A 147 3.20 9.30 -29.33
CA GLY A 147 3.87 8.25 -30.09
C GLY A 147 3.74 6.88 -29.42
N MET A 148 3.95 6.83 -28.11
CA MET A 148 3.78 5.64 -27.29
C MET A 148 2.34 5.09 -27.38
N LEU A 149 1.33 5.97 -27.29
CA LEU A 149 -0.08 5.56 -27.43
C LEU A 149 -0.45 5.08 -28.84
N GLN A 150 0.39 5.29 -29.87
CA GLN A 150 0.16 4.71 -31.20
C GLN A 150 0.64 3.26 -31.31
N LEU A 151 1.53 2.82 -30.42
CA LEU A 151 2.06 1.46 -30.44
C LEU A 151 1.00 0.45 -30.00
N PRO A 152 0.67 -0.57 -30.83
CA PRO A 152 -0.37 -1.54 -30.51
C PRO A 152 -0.01 -2.43 -29.31
N GLN A 153 1.29 -2.61 -29.04
CA GLN A 153 1.76 -3.37 -27.88
C GLN A 153 1.49 -2.58 -26.58
N VAL A 154 1.72 -1.26 -26.55
CA VAL A 154 1.38 -0.41 -25.39
C VAL A 154 -0.12 -0.36 -25.14
N ARG A 155 -0.95 -0.22 -26.19
CA ARG A 155 -2.41 -0.23 -26.04
C ARG A 155 -2.93 -1.52 -25.41
N LYS A 156 -2.36 -2.68 -25.79
CA LYS A 156 -2.73 -3.97 -25.19
C LYS A 156 -2.38 -4.01 -23.70
N VAL A 157 -1.17 -3.58 -23.36
CA VAL A 157 -0.70 -3.56 -21.97
C VAL A 157 -1.58 -2.64 -21.13
N LEU A 158 -1.82 -1.40 -21.58
CA LEU A 158 -2.70 -0.44 -20.89
C LEU A 158 -4.11 -1.01 -20.66
N HIS A 159 -4.65 -1.72 -21.63
CA HIS A 159 -5.94 -2.41 -21.49
C HIS A 159 -5.88 -3.57 -20.47
N GLU A 160 -4.78 -4.32 -20.38
CA GLU A 160 -4.58 -5.36 -19.35
C GLU A 160 -4.49 -4.77 -17.93
N VAL A 161 -3.96 -3.54 -17.82
CA VAL A 161 -3.95 -2.79 -16.56
C VAL A 161 -5.30 -2.13 -16.29
N ASP A 162 -6.30 -2.22 -17.16
CA ASP A 162 -7.60 -1.54 -16.99
C ASP A 162 -7.48 -0.01 -17.03
N VAL A 163 -6.53 0.50 -17.84
CA VAL A 163 -6.35 1.91 -18.16
C VAL A 163 -6.86 2.15 -19.58
N ASP A 164 -7.93 2.94 -19.71
CA ASP A 164 -8.52 3.24 -21.00
C ASP A 164 -7.67 4.28 -21.78
N VAL A 165 -7.32 3.92 -23.01
CA VAL A 165 -6.50 4.77 -23.90
C VAL A 165 -7.24 6.04 -24.27
N GLN A 166 -8.57 5.98 -24.46
CA GLN A 166 -9.36 7.15 -24.81
C GLN A 166 -9.40 8.16 -23.64
N THR A 167 -9.54 7.64 -22.43
CA THR A 167 -9.43 8.39 -21.18
C THR A 167 -8.06 9.05 -21.05
N LEU A 168 -6.97 8.29 -21.26
CA LEU A 168 -5.60 8.83 -21.23
C LEU A 168 -5.38 10.01 -22.19
N VAL A 169 -5.92 9.94 -23.41
CA VAL A 169 -5.81 11.04 -24.39
C VAL A 169 -6.57 12.28 -23.92
N ASN A 170 -7.76 12.10 -23.35
CA ASN A 170 -8.58 13.23 -22.85
C ASN A 170 -7.97 13.88 -21.60
N PHE A 171 -7.22 13.13 -20.81
CA PHE A 171 -6.55 13.60 -19.60
C PHE A 171 -5.05 13.90 -19.81
N ALA A 172 -4.59 13.97 -21.07
CA ALA A 172 -3.19 14.26 -21.38
C ALA A 172 -2.73 15.59 -20.74
N ASP A 173 -3.52 16.65 -20.85
CA ASP A 173 -3.14 17.95 -20.27
C ASP A 173 -3.04 17.89 -18.74
N VAL A 174 -3.93 17.14 -18.10
CA VAL A 174 -4.00 16.97 -16.63
C VAL A 174 -2.86 16.08 -16.11
N LEU A 175 -2.42 15.08 -16.89
CA LEU A 175 -1.28 14.24 -16.53
C LEU A 175 0.00 15.06 -16.38
N PHE A 176 0.16 16.08 -17.22
CA PHE A 176 1.34 16.94 -17.25
C PHE A 176 1.21 18.18 -16.36
N GLU A 177 0.07 18.43 -15.72
CA GLU A 177 -0.09 19.51 -14.73
C GLU A 177 0.71 19.23 -13.44
N ASP A 178 1.40 20.25 -12.93
CA ASP A 178 2.03 20.21 -11.61
C ASP A 178 1.00 20.40 -10.48
N ASP A 179 1.44 20.31 -9.21
CA ASP A 179 0.58 20.52 -8.04
C ASP A 179 -0.03 21.95 -7.95
N ASN A 180 0.47 22.88 -8.77
CA ASN A 180 -0.01 24.25 -8.88
C ASN A 180 -0.93 24.47 -10.11
N GLY A 181 -1.23 23.42 -10.88
CA GLY A 181 -2.03 23.48 -12.10
C GLY A 181 -1.30 24.07 -13.30
N ILE A 182 0.04 24.07 -13.29
CA ILE A 182 0.87 24.52 -14.41
C ILE A 182 1.24 23.29 -15.25
N THR A 183 0.81 23.26 -16.52
CA THR A 183 1.19 22.21 -17.46
C THR A 183 2.68 22.24 -17.74
N GLN A 184 3.39 21.16 -17.39
CA GLN A 184 4.80 20.96 -17.69
C GLN A 184 4.96 20.33 -19.07
N GLN A 185 6.05 20.66 -19.77
CA GLN A 185 6.34 20.06 -21.08
C GLN A 185 6.92 18.64 -20.98
N LYS A 186 7.50 18.30 -19.84
CA LYS A 186 8.17 17.02 -19.56
C LYS A 186 7.82 16.57 -18.17
N LEU A 187 7.58 15.28 -18.00
CA LEU A 187 7.32 14.68 -16.69
C LEU A 187 8.33 13.55 -16.42
N PRO A 188 8.98 13.49 -15.26
CA PRO A 188 9.84 12.38 -14.90
C PRO A 188 9.09 11.05 -14.97
N PHE A 189 9.77 9.99 -15.42
CA PHE A 189 9.16 8.68 -15.64
C PHE A 189 8.39 8.14 -14.42
N GLY A 190 8.97 8.26 -13.22
CA GLY A 190 8.34 7.77 -11.99
C GLY A 190 7.02 8.47 -11.67
N ASP A 191 6.97 9.78 -11.88
CA ASP A 191 5.77 10.59 -11.63
C ASP A 191 4.69 10.32 -12.68
N PHE A 192 5.09 10.17 -13.95
CA PHE A 192 4.18 9.78 -15.02
C PHE A 192 3.53 8.42 -14.74
N MET A 193 4.32 7.42 -14.38
CA MET A 193 3.83 6.08 -14.06
C MET A 193 2.83 6.14 -12.89
N GLN A 194 3.15 6.90 -11.85
CA GLN A 194 2.28 7.03 -10.69
C GLN A 194 0.92 7.66 -11.06
N LYS A 195 0.93 8.73 -11.87
CA LYS A 195 -0.30 9.36 -12.35
C LYS A 195 -1.07 8.48 -13.33
N LEU A 196 -0.39 7.71 -14.18
CA LEU A 196 -1.02 6.78 -15.11
C LEU A 196 -1.73 5.64 -14.36
N LEU A 197 -1.09 5.08 -13.34
CA LEU A 197 -1.71 4.08 -12.46
C LEU A 197 -2.90 4.65 -11.67
N GLN A 198 -2.92 5.96 -11.39
CA GLN A 198 -4.06 6.64 -10.76
C GLN A 198 -5.30 6.71 -11.67
N LEU A 199 -5.13 6.67 -12.99
CA LEU A 199 -6.22 6.69 -13.98
C LEU A 199 -6.83 5.30 -14.27
N ARG A 200 -6.37 4.26 -13.58
CA ARG A 200 -6.91 2.90 -13.69
C ARG A 200 -8.39 2.87 -13.32
N GLY A 201 -9.23 2.27 -14.16
CA GLY A 201 -10.69 2.21 -13.94
C GLY A 201 -11.11 1.51 -12.63
N LYS A 202 -10.25 0.65 -12.09
CA LYS A 202 -10.43 -0.02 -10.79
C LYS A 202 -10.04 0.81 -9.57
N ASN A 203 -9.43 1.98 -9.73
CA ASN A 203 -9.10 2.82 -8.58
C ASN A 203 -10.37 3.29 -7.91
N THR A 204 -10.64 2.72 -6.73
CA THR A 204 -11.80 3.07 -5.93
C THR A 204 -11.54 4.42 -5.28
N ALA A 205 -12.33 5.43 -5.64
CA ALA A 205 -12.24 6.75 -5.03
C ALA A 205 -12.44 6.66 -3.51
N THR A 206 -11.48 7.18 -2.77
CA THR A 206 -11.47 7.15 -1.30
C THR A 206 -12.08 8.42 -0.72
N VAL A 207 -12.44 8.38 0.57
CA VAL A 207 -12.87 9.59 1.32
C VAL A 207 -11.78 10.67 1.31
N LYS A 208 -10.51 10.26 1.26
CA LYS A 208 -9.39 11.20 1.10
C LYS A 208 -9.51 11.97 -0.22
N ASP A 209 -9.77 11.28 -1.33
CA ASP A 209 -9.92 11.90 -2.65
C ASP A 209 -11.10 12.88 -2.67
N LEU A 210 -12.22 12.53 -2.01
CA LEU A 210 -13.36 13.44 -1.86
C LEU A 210 -13.02 14.68 -1.02
N VAL A 211 -12.28 14.51 0.08
CA VAL A 211 -11.83 15.62 0.93
C VAL A 211 -10.85 16.52 0.17
N ASP A 212 -9.95 15.94 -0.60
CA ASP A 212 -8.97 16.66 -1.41
C ASP A 212 -9.66 17.43 -2.54
N LEU A 213 -10.65 16.83 -3.23
CA LEU A 213 -11.53 17.50 -4.19
C LEU A 213 -12.28 18.67 -3.54
N ARG A 214 -12.90 18.47 -2.36
CA ARG A 214 -13.61 19.54 -1.64
C ARG A 214 -12.68 20.71 -1.29
N LYS A 215 -11.45 20.42 -0.84
CA LYS A 215 -10.44 21.43 -0.54
C LYS A 215 -10.02 22.17 -1.81
N TRP A 216 -9.82 21.46 -2.92
CA TRP A 216 -9.49 22.05 -4.22
C TRP A 216 -10.60 23.00 -4.69
N ILE A 217 -11.86 22.55 -4.74
CA ILE A 217 -13.02 23.38 -5.11
C ILE A 217 -13.11 24.62 -4.20
N SER A 218 -12.94 24.45 -2.89
CA SER A 218 -13.02 25.56 -1.93
C SER A 218 -11.93 26.60 -2.13
N ARG A 219 -10.71 26.17 -2.49
CA ARG A 219 -9.59 27.07 -2.81
C ARG A 219 -9.86 27.80 -4.12
N GLU A 220 -10.22 27.08 -5.17
CA GLU A 220 -10.48 27.67 -6.49
C GLU A 220 -11.66 28.65 -6.44
N MET A 221 -12.75 28.31 -5.75
CA MET A 221 -13.89 29.22 -5.58
C MET A 221 -13.53 30.50 -4.80
N LYS A 222 -12.61 30.42 -3.83
CA LYS A 222 -12.11 31.61 -3.12
C LYS A 222 -11.21 32.46 -4.01
N GLU A 223 -10.31 31.82 -4.74
CA GLU A 223 -9.39 32.45 -5.70
C GLU A 223 -10.18 33.20 -6.80
N GLN A 224 -11.18 32.55 -7.40
CA GLN A 224 -12.06 33.13 -8.41
C GLN A 224 -12.90 34.29 -7.85
N ASN A 225 -13.49 34.14 -6.66
CA ASN A 225 -14.22 35.24 -6.00
C ASN A 225 -13.31 36.43 -5.67
N ARG A 226 -12.06 36.18 -5.26
CA ARG A 226 -11.07 37.23 -5.02
C ARG A 226 -10.75 37.98 -6.32
N LYS A 227 -10.51 37.26 -7.42
CA LYS A 227 -10.29 37.85 -8.75
C LYS A 227 -11.50 38.65 -9.24
N LEU A 228 -12.73 38.18 -9.00
CA LEU A 228 -13.95 38.91 -9.35
C LEU A 228 -14.09 40.21 -8.55
N ARG A 229 -13.89 40.16 -7.23
CA ARG A 229 -13.93 41.36 -6.36
C ARG A 229 -12.84 42.37 -6.68
N ALA A 230 -11.65 41.89 -7.05
CA ALA A 230 -10.55 42.75 -7.53
C ALA A 230 -10.95 43.54 -8.77
N ARG A 231 -11.64 42.88 -9.72
CA ARG A 231 -12.13 43.50 -10.96
C ARG A 231 -13.28 44.48 -10.71
N GLU A 232 -14.14 44.20 -9.73
CA GLU A 232 -15.22 45.11 -9.32
C GLU A 232 -14.68 46.36 -8.59
N ASN A 233 -13.62 46.22 -7.79
CA ASN A 233 -13.05 47.32 -7.01
C ASN A 233 -11.92 48.09 -7.71
N GLY A 234 -11.48 47.66 -8.91
CA GLY A 234 -10.39 48.31 -9.65
C GLY A 234 -9.00 48.14 -9.02
N GLU A 235 -8.84 47.17 -8.13
CA GLU A 235 -7.63 46.99 -7.30
C GLU A 235 -6.79 45.79 -7.78
N HIS A 236 -5.47 45.96 -7.89
CA HIS A 236 -4.54 44.89 -8.26
C HIS A 236 -4.37 43.91 -7.09
N VAL A 237 -4.78 42.64 -7.28
CA VAL A 237 -4.60 41.59 -6.27
C VAL A 237 -3.27 40.86 -6.48
N PRO A 238 -2.36 40.85 -5.50
CA PRO A 238 -1.14 40.06 -5.57
C PRO A 238 -1.47 38.55 -5.46
N PRO A 239 -0.69 37.67 -6.14
CA PRO A 239 -0.88 36.22 -6.05
C PRO A 239 -0.60 35.71 -4.63
N GLU A 240 -1.41 34.75 -4.16
CA GLU A 240 -1.33 34.19 -2.79
C GLU A 240 -0.03 33.42 -2.50
N ASN A 241 0.67 32.98 -3.56
CA ASN A 241 1.85 32.11 -3.44
C ASN A 241 3.13 32.70 -4.06
N GLY A 242 3.21 34.03 -4.23
CA GLY A 242 4.46 34.69 -4.66
C GLY A 242 5.20 35.28 -3.47
N GLU A 243 6.45 34.86 -3.24
CA GLU A 243 7.38 35.65 -2.43
C GLU A 243 7.38 37.12 -2.94
N PRO A 244 7.37 38.13 -2.05
CA PRO A 244 7.29 39.53 -2.49
C PRO A 244 8.52 39.90 -3.33
N GLN A 245 8.33 40.13 -4.64
CA GLN A 245 9.35 40.67 -5.55
C GLN A 245 9.94 42.01 -5.06
N GLU A 246 9.21 42.74 -4.21
CA GLU A 246 9.65 43.98 -3.59
C GLU A 246 10.81 43.82 -2.59
N LEU A 247 11.03 42.63 -2.01
CA LEU A 247 12.17 42.39 -1.11
C LEU A 247 13.50 42.22 -1.86
N ARG A 248 13.48 41.76 -3.13
CA ARG A 248 14.69 41.71 -3.98
C ARG A 248 15.11 43.10 -4.44
N GLN A 249 14.18 43.92 -4.92
CA GLN A 249 14.50 45.27 -5.40
C GLN A 249 15.01 46.19 -4.28
N LYS A 250 14.45 46.09 -3.07
CA LYS A 250 14.92 46.89 -1.93
C LYS A 250 16.29 46.45 -1.39
N SER A 251 16.69 45.20 -1.61
CA SER A 251 18.04 44.71 -1.28
C SER A 251 19.09 45.14 -2.31
N GLU A 252 18.69 45.42 -3.56
CA GLU A 252 19.57 45.96 -4.60
C GLU A 252 19.70 47.50 -4.54
N GLU A 253 18.69 48.21 -4.04
CA GLU A 253 18.71 49.68 -3.92
C GLU A 253 19.52 50.21 -2.71
N LEU A 254 19.82 49.34 -1.73
CA LEU A 254 20.64 49.67 -0.55
C LEU A 254 22.12 49.25 -0.69
N ALA A 255 22.64 49.18 -1.92
CA ALA A 255 24.08 49.08 -2.16
C ALA A 255 24.71 50.48 -2.28
N PRO A 256 25.78 50.83 -1.53
CA PRO A 256 26.42 52.14 -1.64
C PRO A 256 27.05 52.34 -3.03
N ALA A 257 26.95 53.58 -3.53
CA ALA A 257 27.37 54.04 -4.85
C ALA A 257 28.83 53.71 -5.22
N PRO A 258 29.15 53.54 -6.52
CA PRO A 258 30.52 53.31 -6.98
C PRO A 258 31.37 54.59 -6.84
N PRO A 259 32.65 54.50 -6.43
CA PRO A 259 33.54 55.65 -6.42
C PRO A 259 33.96 56.01 -7.86
N THR A 260 33.66 57.25 -8.26
CA THR A 260 34.13 57.84 -9.53
C THR A 260 35.62 58.22 -9.43
N ARG A 261 36.37 57.84 -10.47
CA ARG A 261 37.83 57.91 -10.66
C ARG A 261 38.52 59.24 -10.28
N ALA A 262 39.70 59.13 -9.67
CA ALA A 262 40.78 60.11 -9.78
C ALA A 262 42.07 59.43 -10.28
N ILE A 263 42.75 60.10 -11.19
CA ILE A 263 43.89 59.64 -11.99
C ILE A 263 45.22 60.07 -11.32
N ALA A 264 46.20 59.15 -11.34
CA ALA A 264 47.67 59.30 -11.29
C ALA A 264 48.36 60.13 -10.17
N SER A 265 49.31 59.52 -9.45
CA SER A 265 50.76 59.66 -9.71
C SER A 265 51.66 59.17 -8.55
N SER A 266 52.72 58.44 -8.93
CA SER A 266 54.10 58.35 -8.38
C SER A 266 54.43 58.10 -6.90
N GLY A 267 55.41 57.19 -6.69
CA GLY A 267 56.35 57.16 -5.54
C GLY A 267 56.37 55.81 -4.80
N TRP A 268 57.32 54.90 -5.05
CA TRP A 268 58.55 54.67 -4.24
C TRP A 268 58.23 54.36 -2.75
N THR A 269 58.64 53.28 -2.07
CA THR A 269 59.77 52.34 -2.17
C THR A 269 59.59 51.09 -1.26
N ASN A 270 60.34 50.04 -1.59
CA ASN A 270 61.02 49.06 -0.72
C ASN A 270 60.25 48.14 0.25
N GLY A 271 60.40 46.82 0.00
CA GLY A 271 61.22 46.01 0.90
C GLY A 271 60.68 44.64 1.31
N THR A 272 61.44 43.61 0.94
CA THR A 272 61.80 42.43 1.78
C THR A 272 60.95 41.14 1.68
N GLN A 273 61.36 40.29 0.72
CA GLN A 273 61.83 38.90 0.87
C GLN A 273 61.07 37.82 1.71
N ARG A 274 60.85 36.67 1.02
CA ARG A 274 61.31 35.27 1.31
C ARG A 274 60.26 34.17 1.63
N GLY A 275 60.47 33.03 0.95
CA GLY A 275 60.24 31.64 1.39
C GLY A 275 58.89 31.06 0.96
N ALA A 276 58.72 30.17 -0.03
CA ALA A 276 59.38 28.91 -0.43
C ALA A 276 59.05 27.69 0.47
N ILE A 277 58.80 26.54 -0.21
CA ILE A 277 58.82 25.12 0.26
C ILE A 277 57.44 24.63 0.76
N SER A 278 56.80 23.54 0.32
CA SER A 278 57.22 22.23 -0.26
C SER A 278 56.00 21.45 -0.82
N ALA A 279 56.19 20.71 -1.91
CA ALA A 279 55.38 19.54 -2.34
C ALA A 279 55.92 18.24 -1.64
N PRO A 280 55.34 17.00 -1.73
CA PRO A 280 54.94 16.31 -2.97
C PRO A 280 53.71 15.33 -2.91
N ARG A 281 53.34 14.83 -4.10
CA ARG A 281 52.49 13.67 -4.51
C ARG A 281 53.14 12.30 -4.16
N PRO A 282 52.70 11.12 -4.68
CA PRO A 282 51.36 10.49 -4.88
C PRO A 282 51.36 8.99 -4.42
N GLU A 283 50.24 8.26 -4.45
CA GLU A 283 50.24 6.78 -4.68
C GLU A 283 48.86 6.34 -5.23
N ASP A 284 48.90 5.44 -6.22
CA ASP A 284 47.82 4.84 -7.02
C ASP A 284 47.04 3.72 -6.29
N GLY A 285 45.88 3.32 -6.82
CA GLY A 285 45.21 2.09 -6.39
C GLY A 285 43.86 1.78 -7.03
N PHE A 286 43.87 1.34 -8.29
CA PHE A 286 42.76 0.62 -8.95
C PHE A 286 42.47 -0.72 -8.25
N ALA A 287 41.19 -1.10 -8.13
CA ALA A 287 40.79 -2.51 -8.02
C ALA A 287 39.38 -2.74 -8.60
N VAL A 288 39.37 -3.45 -9.73
CA VAL A 288 38.23 -4.13 -10.37
C VAL A 288 38.24 -5.58 -9.88
N VAL A 289 37.09 -6.17 -9.53
CA VAL A 289 36.87 -7.64 -9.66
C VAL A 289 35.38 -7.91 -9.99
N PRO A 290 35.06 -8.84 -10.92
CA PRO A 290 33.72 -9.11 -11.45
C PRO A 290 33.00 -10.29 -10.77
N GLY A 291 31.73 -10.49 -11.14
CA GLY A 291 30.78 -11.41 -10.50
C GLY A 291 30.90 -12.90 -10.83
N GLN A 292 29.96 -13.67 -10.29
CA GLN A 292 29.60 -15.02 -10.74
C GLN A 292 28.26 -15.48 -10.12
N VAL A 293 27.30 -15.76 -11.01
CA VAL A 293 26.33 -16.87 -10.90
C VAL A 293 26.84 -17.92 -11.94
N PRO A 294 26.49 -19.22 -11.85
CA PRO A 294 25.13 -19.75 -11.78
C PRO A 294 24.82 -20.50 -10.48
#